data_AF-A0A7V7BNG8-F1
#
_entry.id   AF-A0A7V7BNG8-F1
#
_cell.length_a   1.000
_cell.length_b   1.000
_cell.length_c   1.000
_cell.angle_alpha   90.00
_cell.angle_beta   90.00
_cell.angle_gamma   90.00
#
_symmetry.space_group_name_H-M   'P 1'
#
loop_
_entity.id
_entity.type
_entity.pdbx_description
1 polymer ?
#
loop_
_entity_poly.entity_id
_entity_poly.type
_entity_poly.pdbx_seq_one_letter_code
_entity_poly.pdbx_strand_id
1 'polypeptide(L)'
;MDPLEILTNKESIMPFYQPIFSADDQEIIGYEILGRMKVEQDFRSIGSFFDDESVPDEYRIEIDDFLTKKALNEVYKLEEIMIFINRNPNLLMFDRGESLLELLLFFKEKGLDLKRIVLEITEHNFRGDIEQLNHVLTYLRTYGIKIAIDNVGKVGSNLDRLRLLNPDILKVDISLLRQATTAQSYSDILYSLSLLARKVGSVLLYEDIEMLFQLQYAWRNGGRYFQGYYLARPSEKLFDKEHRKNLLKNEFQGFISHEKRKLSAQYEICNELTMRMNQLNTKLKTKDYDQILYYVSHEFSEESFRIYICDGEGFQQSANLHKNNDNEWTLQAEYKNKNWSWRPYFLENIVRMNYEKRGILSDLYSDIETGEVTRTFSFPLSEQLYIFIDLSYNFLFEQENLL
;
A
#
# COMPACT_ATOMS: atom_id res chain seq x y z
N MET A 1 16.85 9.17 26.94
CA MET A 1 16.66 9.24 28.41
C MET A 1 17.48 8.11 29.00
N ASP A 2 18.11 8.30 30.15
CA ASP A 2 18.91 7.25 30.76
C ASP A 2 17.99 6.09 31.22
N PRO A 3 18.24 4.83 30.83
CA PRO A 3 17.47 3.69 31.32
C PRO A 3 17.32 3.62 32.85
N LEU A 4 18.35 4.00 33.59
CA LEU A 4 18.30 4.03 35.07
C LEU A 4 17.28 5.03 35.59
N GLU A 5 17.11 6.17 34.91
CA GLU A 5 16.12 7.19 35.26
C GLU A 5 14.70 6.66 35.10
N ILE A 6 14.44 5.91 34.02
CA ILE A 6 13.14 5.29 33.74
C ILE A 6 12.81 4.25 34.81
N LEU A 7 13.77 3.37 35.13
CA LEU A 7 13.57 2.31 36.11
C LEU A 7 13.34 2.86 37.52
N THR A 8 14.11 3.87 37.92
CA THR A 8 14.00 4.49 39.25
C THR A 8 12.70 5.27 39.41
N ASN A 9 12.17 5.84 38.32
CA ASN A 9 10.96 6.67 38.31
C ASN A 9 9.78 5.99 37.61
N LYS A 10 9.67 4.66 37.70
CA LYS A 10 8.63 3.85 37.05
C LYS A 10 7.21 4.40 37.24
N GLU A 11 6.87 4.91 38.42
CA GLU A 11 5.53 5.47 38.72
C GLU A 11 5.20 6.73 37.90
N SER A 12 6.22 7.45 37.42
CA SER A 12 6.08 8.64 36.56
C SER A 12 5.83 8.29 35.09
N ILE A 13 5.87 7.01 34.73
CA ILE A 13 5.52 6.52 33.40
C ILE A 13 4.01 6.52 33.24
N MET A 14 3.51 7.01 32.11
CA MET A 14 2.10 7.05 31.79
C MET A 14 1.82 6.68 30.32
N PRO A 15 0.67 6.07 30.06
CA PRO A 15 0.22 5.81 28.70
C PRO A 15 -0.25 7.11 28.04
N PHE A 16 0.17 7.29 26.80
CA PHE A 16 -0.42 8.21 25.86
C PHE A 16 -1.14 7.39 24.79
N TYR A 17 -2.17 7.99 24.21
CA TYR A 17 -3.02 7.35 23.22
C TYR A 17 -2.97 8.14 21.93
N GLN A 18 -2.57 7.49 20.85
CA GLN A 18 -2.66 8.08 19.53
C GLN A 18 -3.85 7.48 18.77
N PRO A 19 -4.84 8.30 18.35
CA PRO A 19 -6.02 7.78 17.69
C PRO A 19 -5.72 7.26 16.28
N ILE A 20 -6.42 6.19 15.93
CA ILE A 20 -6.41 5.59 14.60
C ILE A 20 -7.81 5.75 14.01
N PHE A 21 -7.88 6.31 12.80
CA PHE A 21 -9.12 6.69 12.14
C PHE A 21 -9.49 5.69 11.04
N SER A 22 -10.79 5.45 10.86
CA SER A 22 -11.31 4.58 9.80
C SER A 22 -11.62 5.32 8.50
N ALA A 23 -11.33 4.68 7.37
CA ALA A 23 -11.78 5.10 6.05
C ALA A 23 -13.29 4.97 5.88
N ASP A 24 -13.93 4.02 6.58
CA ASP A 24 -15.34 3.65 6.40
C ASP A 24 -16.26 4.70 7.06
N ASP A 25 -16.04 4.95 8.36
CA ASP A 25 -16.89 5.82 9.19
C ASP A 25 -16.31 7.22 9.44
N GLN A 26 -15.03 7.43 9.10
CA GLN A 26 -14.25 8.64 9.41
C GLN A 26 -14.19 8.94 10.92
N GLU A 27 -14.33 7.90 11.74
CA GLU A 27 -14.30 7.94 13.20
C GLU A 27 -13.02 7.30 13.73
N ILE A 28 -12.73 7.55 15.00
CA ILE A 28 -11.70 6.83 15.75
C ILE A 28 -12.18 5.40 15.98
N ILE A 29 -11.38 4.44 15.53
CA ILE A 29 -11.64 3.00 15.72
C ILE A 29 -10.74 2.36 16.77
N GLY A 30 -9.71 3.07 17.22
CA GLY A 30 -8.71 2.50 18.10
C GLY A 30 -7.67 3.51 18.54
N TYR A 31 -6.86 3.08 19.50
CA TYR A 31 -5.71 3.84 19.97
C TYR A 31 -4.47 2.96 20.04
N GLU A 32 -3.36 3.50 19.58
CA GLU A 32 -2.03 2.99 19.91
C GLU A 32 -1.60 3.51 21.28
N ILE A 33 -1.17 2.58 22.12
CA ILE A 33 -0.61 2.87 23.45
C ILE A 33 0.87 3.19 23.31
N LEU A 34 1.24 4.37 23.79
CA LEU A 34 2.59 4.91 23.72
C LEU A 34 3.09 5.27 25.11
N GLY A 35 4.27 4.78 25.48
CA GLY A 35 4.89 5.12 26.76
C GLY A 35 5.44 6.55 26.78
N ARG A 36 5.07 7.33 27.79
CA ARG A 36 5.67 8.63 28.09
C ARG A 36 6.09 8.70 29.55
N MET A 37 7.16 9.43 29.82
CA MET A 37 7.56 9.77 31.19
C MET A 37 7.52 11.29 31.36
N LYS A 38 6.94 11.74 32.48
CA LYS A 38 6.96 13.16 32.83
C LYS A 38 8.37 13.56 33.26
N VAL A 39 8.94 14.55 32.60
CA VAL A 39 10.24 15.15 32.95
C VAL A 39 10.01 16.64 33.07
N GLU A 40 10.13 17.16 34.30
CA GLU A 40 9.80 18.54 34.64
C GLU A 40 8.35 18.93 34.25
N GLN A 41 8.20 19.81 33.26
CA GLN A 41 6.90 20.28 32.73
C GLN A 41 6.53 19.63 31.38
N ASP A 42 7.34 18.72 30.86
CA ASP A 42 7.14 18.11 29.54
C ASP A 42 7.05 16.57 29.61
N PHE A 43 6.60 15.95 28.53
CA PHE A 43 6.48 14.50 28.39
C PHE A 43 7.44 14.00 27.32
N ARG A 44 8.31 13.06 27.69
CA ARG A 44 9.28 12.47 26.79
C ARG A 44 8.90 11.04 26.45
N SER A 45 9.12 10.66 25.19
CA SER A 45 9.00 9.26 24.76
C SER A 45 9.98 8.38 25.52
N ILE A 46 9.49 7.24 26.01
CA ILE A 46 10.32 6.15 26.49
C ILE A 46 10.53 5.06 25.42
N GLY A 47 10.15 5.30 24.17
CA GLY A 47 10.27 4.31 23.08
C GLY A 47 11.69 3.73 22.95
N SER A 48 12.70 4.60 22.99
CA SER A 48 14.11 4.17 22.87
C SER A 48 14.57 3.22 23.95
N PHE A 49 13.89 3.16 25.10
CA PHE A 49 14.22 2.23 26.18
C PHE A 49 13.91 0.78 25.80
N PHE A 50 12.86 0.55 25.01
CA PHE A 50 12.45 -0.80 24.62
C PHE A 50 13.39 -1.40 23.55
N ASP A 51 14.01 -0.55 22.73
CA ASP A 51 14.96 -0.95 21.69
C ASP A 51 16.42 -1.00 22.16
N ASP A 52 16.71 -0.53 23.38
CA ASP A 52 18.07 -0.51 23.93
C ASP A 52 18.50 -1.90 24.44
N GLU A 53 19.31 -2.60 23.65
CA GLU A 53 19.85 -3.92 23.98
C GLU A 53 20.83 -3.92 25.17
N SER A 54 21.29 -2.76 25.64
CA SER A 54 22.09 -2.69 26.86
C SER A 54 21.24 -2.85 28.13
N VAL A 55 19.92 -2.68 28.03
CA VAL A 55 18.98 -2.86 29.13
C VAL A 55 18.57 -4.32 29.21
N PRO A 56 18.76 -5.00 30.35
CA PRO A 56 18.32 -6.39 30.52
C PRO A 56 16.83 -6.61 30.21
N ASP A 57 16.53 -7.72 29.56
CA ASP A 57 15.19 -8.07 29.07
C ASP A 57 14.12 -8.02 30.16
N GLU A 58 14.45 -8.50 31.37
CA GLU A 58 13.55 -8.51 32.53
C GLU A 58 13.01 -7.11 32.86
N TYR A 59 13.87 -6.09 32.81
CA TYR A 59 13.48 -4.70 33.06
C TYR A 59 12.65 -4.10 31.93
N ARG A 60 12.96 -4.46 30.68
CA ARG A 60 12.17 -4.01 29.53
C ARG A 60 10.76 -4.60 29.57
N ILE A 61 10.65 -5.89 29.87
CA ILE A 61 9.37 -6.60 30.06
C ILE A 61 8.59 -5.98 31.23
N GLU A 62 9.24 -5.74 32.38
CA GLU A 62 8.60 -5.17 33.55
C GLU A 62 7.96 -3.79 33.27
N ILE A 63 8.66 -2.92 32.54
CA ILE A 63 8.15 -1.60 32.17
C ILE A 63 7.03 -1.70 31.12
N ASP A 64 7.16 -2.60 30.15
CA ASP A 64 6.15 -2.80 29.09
C ASP A 64 4.83 -3.32 29.68
N ASP A 65 4.89 -4.30 30.58
CA ASP A 65 3.72 -4.84 31.29
C ASP A 65 3.09 -3.82 32.24
N PHE A 66 3.93 -3.04 32.93
CA PHE A 66 3.44 -1.94 33.77
C PHE A 66 2.67 -0.90 32.96
N LEU A 67 3.24 -0.44 31.85
CA LEU A 67 2.62 0.51 30.94
C LEU A 67 1.31 -0.04 30.38
N THR A 68 1.33 -1.29 29.93
CA THR A 68 0.16 -1.97 29.34
C THR A 68 -0.95 -2.13 30.35
N LYS A 69 -0.64 -2.56 31.58
CA LYS A 69 -1.61 -2.66 32.67
C LYS A 69 -2.21 -1.31 33.01
N LYS A 70 -1.40 -0.24 33.05
CA LYS A 70 -1.86 1.13 33.31
C LYS A 70 -2.81 1.60 32.21
N ALA A 71 -2.44 1.41 30.95
CA ALA A 71 -3.29 1.73 29.80
C ALA A 71 -4.61 0.96 29.82
N LEU A 72 -4.56 -0.37 30.00
CA LEU A 72 -5.74 -1.22 30.01
C LEU A 72 -6.71 -0.84 31.13
N ASN A 73 -6.25 -0.42 32.31
CA ASN A 73 -7.13 0.07 33.37
C ASN A 73 -7.97 1.29 32.95
N GLU A 74 -7.47 2.11 32.02
CA GLU A 74 -8.19 3.28 31.50
C GLU A 74 -9.12 2.92 30.34
N VAL A 75 -8.69 2.02 29.44
CA VAL A 75 -9.40 1.78 28.17
C VAL A 75 -10.25 0.50 28.10
N TYR A 76 -10.14 -0.43 29.06
CA TYR A 76 -10.80 -1.75 28.95
C TYR A 76 -12.32 -1.67 28.82
N LYS A 77 -12.96 -0.68 29.47
CA LYS A 77 -14.42 -0.48 29.43
C LYS A 77 -14.93 0.26 28.21
N LEU A 78 -14.05 0.87 27.41
CA LEU A 78 -14.49 1.56 26.19
C LEU A 78 -15.11 0.55 25.26
N GLU A 79 -16.33 0.77 24.79
CA GLU A 79 -16.95 -0.14 23.83
C GLU A 79 -16.43 0.17 22.41
N GLU A 80 -16.34 -0.86 21.56
CA GLU A 80 -16.01 -0.73 20.12
C GLU A 80 -14.65 -0.10 19.75
N ILE A 81 -13.78 0.20 20.72
CA ILE A 81 -12.44 0.76 20.47
C ILE A 81 -11.38 -0.34 20.49
N MET A 82 -10.63 -0.48 19.40
CA MET A 82 -9.45 -1.34 19.32
C MET A 82 -8.28 -0.76 20.12
N ILE A 83 -7.49 -1.64 20.74
CA ILE A 83 -6.37 -1.28 21.60
C ILE A 83 -5.11 -1.88 20.97
N PHE A 84 -4.28 -1.00 20.42
CA PHE A 84 -3.04 -1.37 19.75
C PHE A 84 -1.89 -1.32 20.75
N ILE A 85 -1.22 -2.46 20.91
CA ILE A 85 -0.16 -2.67 21.90
C ILE A 85 1.08 -3.17 21.16
N ASN A 86 2.15 -2.38 21.24
CA ASN A 86 3.45 -2.74 20.70
C ASN A 86 4.10 -3.85 21.51
N ARG A 87 4.65 -4.87 20.84
CA ARG A 87 5.45 -5.93 21.48
C ARG A 87 6.69 -6.25 20.67
N ASN A 88 7.85 -6.14 21.32
CA ASN A 88 9.09 -6.64 20.75
C ASN A 88 9.03 -8.17 20.68
N PRO A 89 9.16 -8.80 19.50
CA PRO A 89 9.01 -10.24 19.35
C PRO A 89 10.10 -11.02 20.10
N ASN A 90 11.30 -10.47 20.31
CA ASN A 90 12.34 -11.15 21.07
C ASN A 90 11.97 -11.23 22.57
N LEU A 91 11.40 -10.15 23.11
CA LEU A 91 10.94 -10.10 24.50
C LEU A 91 9.69 -10.96 24.69
N LEU A 92 8.73 -10.90 23.75
CA LEU A 92 7.53 -11.74 23.77
C LEU A 92 7.86 -13.24 23.77
N MET A 93 8.94 -13.63 23.10
CA MET A 93 9.37 -15.02 23.02
C MET A 93 10.15 -15.50 24.25
N PHE A 94 10.48 -14.62 25.21
CA PHE A 94 11.19 -14.99 26.44
C PHE A 94 10.41 -16.03 27.26
N ASP A 95 9.10 -15.83 27.40
CA ASP A 95 8.16 -16.75 28.05
C ASP A 95 7.06 -17.24 27.10
N ARG A 96 7.27 -17.07 25.78
CA ARG A 96 6.30 -17.42 24.73
C ARG A 96 4.95 -16.73 24.88
N GLY A 97 4.92 -15.53 25.47
CA GLY A 97 3.75 -14.68 25.60
C GLY A 97 2.79 -15.09 26.71
N GLU A 98 3.20 -15.97 27.62
CA GLU A 98 2.37 -16.44 28.74
C GLU A 98 1.98 -15.28 29.67
N SER A 99 2.95 -14.47 30.12
CA SER A 99 2.70 -13.31 30.99
C SER A 99 1.73 -12.30 30.38
N LEU A 100 1.91 -11.96 29.10
CA LEU A 100 1.01 -11.07 28.36
C LEU A 100 -0.41 -11.66 28.30
N LEU A 101 -0.53 -12.94 27.97
CA LEU A 101 -1.83 -13.60 27.88
C LEU A 101 -2.53 -13.63 29.25
N GLU A 102 -1.81 -13.93 30.34
CA GLU A 102 -2.35 -13.87 31.69
C GLU A 102 -2.88 -12.48 32.05
N LEU A 103 -2.12 -11.43 31.73
CA LEU A 103 -2.55 -10.04 31.93
C LEU A 103 -3.84 -9.73 31.15
N LEU A 104 -3.91 -10.15 29.88
CA LEU A 104 -5.08 -9.94 29.04
C LEU A 104 -6.30 -10.74 29.55
N LEU A 105 -6.11 -11.98 29.99
CA LEU A 105 -7.17 -12.81 30.57
C LEU A 105 -7.72 -12.22 31.87
N PHE A 106 -6.85 -11.65 32.71
CA PHE A 106 -7.29 -10.93 33.91
C PHE A 106 -8.21 -9.74 33.57
N PHE A 107 -7.93 -8.99 32.50
CA PHE A 107 -8.83 -7.92 32.05
C PHE A 107 -10.07 -8.46 31.34
N LYS A 108 -10.00 -9.62 30.69
CA LYS A 108 -11.16 -10.29 30.11
C LYS A 108 -12.20 -10.62 31.18
N GLU A 109 -11.77 -11.11 32.35
CA GLU A 109 -12.67 -11.34 33.49
C GLU A 109 -13.37 -10.06 33.97
N LYS A 110 -12.77 -8.88 33.72
CA LYS A 110 -13.35 -7.56 34.03
C LYS A 110 -14.21 -6.98 32.91
N GLY A 111 -14.36 -7.67 31.78
CA GLY A 111 -15.19 -7.26 30.65
C GLY A 111 -14.44 -6.79 29.40
N LEU A 112 -13.11 -6.93 29.34
CA LEU A 112 -12.37 -6.70 28.09
C LEU A 112 -12.69 -7.79 27.06
N ASP A 113 -13.19 -7.41 25.89
CA ASP A 113 -13.22 -8.31 24.74
C ASP A 113 -11.83 -8.38 24.09
N LEU A 114 -11.20 -9.56 24.13
CA LEU A 114 -9.87 -9.77 23.55
C LEU A 114 -9.83 -9.55 22.03
N LYS A 115 -10.97 -9.58 21.33
CA LYS A 115 -11.06 -9.22 19.90
C LYS A 115 -10.72 -7.77 19.59
N ARG A 116 -10.69 -6.93 20.63
CA ARG A 116 -10.30 -5.53 20.55
C ARG A 116 -8.79 -5.33 20.66
N ILE A 117 -8.05 -6.33 21.14
CA ILE A 117 -6.59 -6.23 21.23
C ILE A 117 -5.98 -6.45 19.85
N VAL A 118 -5.12 -5.52 19.45
CA VAL A 118 -4.23 -5.64 18.31
C VAL A 118 -2.80 -5.63 18.82
N LEU A 119 -2.09 -6.74 18.67
CA LEU A 119 -0.67 -6.81 19.00
C LEU A 119 0.14 -6.39 17.78
N GLU A 120 0.92 -5.32 17.93
CA GLU A 120 1.82 -4.84 16.90
C GLU A 120 3.20 -5.49 17.08
N ILE A 121 3.66 -6.20 16.05
CA ILE A 121 4.91 -6.93 16.04
C ILE A 121 5.84 -6.38 14.96
N THR A 122 7.04 -5.99 15.37
CA THR A 122 8.11 -5.58 14.44
C THR A 122 8.93 -6.80 14.02
N GLU A 123 8.49 -7.52 12.99
CA GLU A 123 9.04 -8.84 12.62
C GLU A 123 10.53 -8.82 12.24
N HIS A 124 10.99 -7.76 11.57
CA HIS A 124 12.34 -7.70 11.02
C HIS A 124 13.43 -7.67 12.10
N ASN A 125 13.07 -7.27 13.33
CA ASN A 125 13.96 -7.27 14.49
C ASN A 125 14.02 -8.64 15.19
N PHE A 126 13.18 -9.60 14.80
CA PHE A 126 13.15 -10.91 15.44
C PHE A 126 14.32 -11.79 14.99
N ARG A 127 15.11 -12.23 15.96
CA ARG A 127 16.33 -13.05 15.77
C ARG A 127 16.10 -14.55 15.89
N GLY A 128 14.93 -14.95 16.40
CA GLY A 128 14.59 -16.36 16.62
C GLY A 128 13.98 -17.05 15.39
N ASP A 129 13.46 -18.26 15.63
CA ASP A 129 12.76 -19.06 14.64
C ASP A 129 11.34 -18.51 14.39
N ILE A 130 11.12 -18.01 13.17
CA ILE A 130 9.86 -17.37 12.78
C ILE A 130 8.65 -18.32 12.86
N GLU A 131 8.85 -19.62 12.70
CA GLU A 131 7.79 -20.62 12.86
C GLU A 131 7.34 -20.72 14.33
N GLN A 132 8.27 -20.60 15.27
CA GLN A 132 7.95 -20.59 16.70
C GLN A 132 7.19 -19.32 17.08
N LEU A 133 7.60 -18.15 16.55
CA LEU A 133 6.85 -16.92 16.74
C LEU A 133 5.43 -17.06 16.15
N ASN A 134 5.31 -17.61 14.94
CA ASN A 134 4.01 -17.84 14.32
C ASN A 134 3.12 -18.78 15.16
N HIS A 135 3.70 -19.81 15.80
CA HIS A 135 2.95 -20.69 16.70
C HIS A 135 2.37 -19.94 17.89
N VAL A 136 3.16 -19.08 18.54
CA VAL A 136 2.72 -18.23 19.65
C VAL A 136 1.62 -17.26 19.20
N LEU A 137 1.84 -16.55 18.10
CA LEU A 137 0.85 -15.60 17.57
C LEU A 137 -0.45 -16.29 17.15
N THR A 138 -0.36 -17.49 16.57
CA THR A 138 -1.53 -18.31 16.22
C THR A 138 -2.28 -18.75 17.46
N TYR A 139 -1.58 -19.12 18.54
CA TYR A 139 -2.21 -19.43 19.82
C TYR A 139 -2.96 -18.21 20.39
N LEU A 140 -2.35 -17.02 20.37
CA LEU A 140 -3.00 -15.78 20.81
C LEU A 140 -4.25 -15.45 19.96
N ARG A 141 -4.20 -15.67 18.64
CA ARG A 141 -5.36 -15.52 17.75
C ARG A 141 -6.54 -16.41 18.10
N THR A 142 -6.32 -17.59 18.71
CA THR A 142 -7.45 -18.45 19.15
C THR A 142 -8.35 -17.78 20.20
N TYR A 143 -7.84 -16.76 20.89
CA TYR A 143 -8.61 -15.91 21.82
C TYR A 143 -9.30 -14.73 21.13
N GLY A 144 -9.09 -14.55 19.83
CA GLY A 144 -9.61 -13.43 19.03
C GLY A 144 -8.67 -12.24 18.92
N ILE A 145 -7.49 -12.28 19.55
CA ILE A 145 -6.47 -11.23 19.45
C ILE A 145 -6.04 -11.08 17.99
N LYS A 146 -5.99 -9.84 17.51
CA LYS A 146 -5.53 -9.51 16.15
C LYS A 146 -4.03 -9.23 16.17
N ILE A 147 -3.36 -9.54 15.08
CA ILE A 147 -1.93 -9.28 14.91
C ILE A 147 -1.72 -8.25 13.81
N ALA A 148 -1.01 -7.18 14.14
CA ALA A 148 -0.49 -6.20 13.20
C ALA A 148 1.01 -6.42 13.01
N ILE A 149 1.50 -6.36 11.76
CA ILE A 149 2.94 -6.27 11.50
C ILE A 149 3.29 -4.82 11.26
N ASP A 150 4.30 -4.37 11.99
CA ASP A 150 4.74 -2.99 12.01
C ASP A 150 5.85 -2.70 10.99
N ASN A 151 5.97 -1.45 10.55
CA ASN A 151 7.04 -0.96 9.67
C ASN A 151 7.15 -1.68 8.30
N VAL A 152 6.02 -2.08 7.72
CA VAL A 152 6.01 -2.82 6.45
C VAL A 152 6.34 -1.90 5.28
N GLY A 153 7.22 -2.35 4.38
CA GLY A 153 7.69 -1.58 3.22
C GLY A 153 8.98 -0.79 3.47
N LYS A 154 9.55 -0.84 4.68
CA LYS A 154 10.92 -0.38 4.97
C LYS A 154 11.96 -1.48 4.75
N VAL A 155 13.24 -1.11 4.89
CA VAL A 155 14.39 -2.02 4.86
C VAL A 155 14.16 -3.18 5.82
N GLY A 156 14.28 -4.42 5.33
CA GLY A 156 14.16 -5.64 6.14
C GLY A 156 12.79 -6.31 6.11
N SER A 157 11.75 -5.71 5.51
CA SER A 157 10.45 -6.37 5.32
C SER A 157 10.59 -7.60 4.41
N ASN A 158 10.15 -8.77 4.88
CA ASN A 158 10.24 -10.01 4.12
C ASN A 158 8.85 -10.57 3.76
N LEU A 159 8.55 -10.65 2.47
CA LEU A 159 7.26 -11.16 1.96
C LEU A 159 6.96 -12.60 2.40
N ASP A 160 7.98 -13.46 2.50
CA ASP A 160 7.78 -14.83 2.98
C ASP A 160 7.41 -14.87 4.47
N ARG A 161 7.98 -13.96 5.27
CA ARG A 161 7.62 -13.83 6.68
C ARG A 161 6.20 -13.29 6.84
N LEU A 162 5.81 -12.27 6.06
CA LEU A 162 4.43 -11.76 6.05
C LEU A 162 3.43 -12.86 5.68
N ARG A 163 3.73 -13.67 4.67
CA ARG A 163 2.90 -14.83 4.27
C ARG A 163 2.77 -15.82 5.42
N LEU A 164 3.87 -16.16 6.10
CA LEU A 164 3.86 -17.13 7.19
C LEU A 164 3.05 -16.64 8.39
N LEU A 165 3.28 -15.38 8.79
CA LEU A 165 2.63 -14.80 9.96
C LEU A 165 1.14 -14.53 9.72
N ASN A 166 0.70 -14.38 8.46
CA ASN A 166 -0.68 -14.13 8.05
C ASN A 166 -1.40 -13.07 8.91
N PRO A 167 -0.92 -11.82 8.93
CA PRO A 167 -1.40 -10.80 9.84
C PRO A 167 -2.77 -10.22 9.47
N ASP A 168 -3.50 -9.77 10.47
CA ASP A 168 -4.79 -9.10 10.31
C ASP A 168 -4.60 -7.67 9.77
N ILE A 169 -3.50 -7.01 10.18
CA ILE A 169 -3.18 -5.63 9.82
C ILE A 169 -1.72 -5.53 9.38
N LEU A 170 -1.45 -4.77 8.32
CA LEU A 170 -0.11 -4.33 7.94
C LEU A 170 -0.03 -2.82 8.21
N LYS A 171 0.87 -2.41 9.10
CA LYS A 171 1.17 -0.99 9.34
C LYS A 171 2.24 -0.53 8.36
N VAL A 172 1.96 0.58 7.71
CA VAL A 172 2.74 1.14 6.61
C VAL A 172 3.10 2.57 6.96
N ASP A 173 4.33 2.76 7.42
CA ASP A 173 4.92 4.08 7.59
C ASP A 173 5.06 4.74 6.21
N ILE A 174 4.63 6.00 6.08
CA ILE A 174 4.77 6.78 4.83
C ILE A 174 5.53 8.09 4.99
N SER A 175 6.36 8.19 6.02
CA SER A 175 7.32 9.29 6.25
C SER A 175 8.27 9.47 5.07
N LEU A 176 8.68 8.38 4.40
CA LEU A 176 9.60 8.41 3.26
C LEU A 176 9.00 9.03 2.00
N LEU A 177 7.67 9.15 1.86
CA LEU A 177 7.04 9.82 0.71
C LEU A 177 7.42 11.31 0.58
N ARG A 178 7.98 11.92 1.63
CA ARG A 178 8.47 13.30 1.60
C ARG A 178 9.77 13.47 0.84
N GLN A 179 10.53 12.40 0.66
CA GLN A 179 11.86 12.47 0.08
C GLN A 179 11.75 12.43 -1.45
N ALA A 180 11.90 13.60 -2.08
CA ALA A 180 11.69 13.77 -3.53
C ALA A 180 12.53 12.82 -4.41
N THR A 181 13.71 12.40 -3.94
CA THR A 181 14.61 11.49 -4.65
C THR A 181 14.16 10.02 -4.63
N THR A 182 13.28 9.63 -3.70
CA THR A 182 12.83 8.23 -3.51
C THR A 182 11.32 8.05 -3.63
N ALA A 183 10.56 9.13 -3.82
CA ALA A 183 9.10 9.10 -3.77
C ALA A 183 8.46 8.15 -4.80
N GLN A 184 8.98 8.07 -6.03
CA GLN A 184 8.39 7.22 -7.08
C GLN A 184 8.65 5.73 -6.82
N SER A 185 9.91 5.33 -6.61
CA SER A 185 10.24 3.92 -6.34
C SER A 185 9.58 3.44 -5.04
N TYR A 186 9.50 4.32 -4.04
CA TYR A 186 8.79 4.02 -2.80
C TYR A 186 7.28 3.88 -3.01
N SER A 187 6.67 4.75 -3.83
CA SER A 187 5.27 4.62 -4.23
C SER A 187 4.98 3.27 -4.90
N ASP A 188 5.85 2.81 -5.80
CA ASP A 188 5.67 1.52 -6.50
C ASP A 188 5.76 0.32 -5.54
N ILE A 189 6.65 0.39 -4.53
CA ILE A 189 6.75 -0.61 -3.45
C ILE A 189 5.46 -0.64 -2.63
N LEU A 190 4.96 0.53 -2.21
CA LEU A 190 3.74 0.64 -1.43
C LEU A 190 2.50 0.18 -2.21
N TYR A 191 2.44 0.47 -3.51
CA TYR A 191 1.39 -0.05 -4.39
C TYR A 191 1.43 -1.58 -4.46
N SER A 192 2.62 -2.17 -4.65
CA SER A 192 2.81 -3.63 -4.64
C SER A 192 2.38 -4.25 -3.31
N LEU A 193 2.70 -3.59 -2.18
CA LEU A 193 2.26 -4.00 -0.86
C LEU A 193 0.74 -3.97 -0.72
N SER A 194 0.07 -2.97 -1.29
CA SER A 194 -1.39 -2.88 -1.26
C SER A 194 -2.08 -4.05 -1.99
N LEU A 195 -1.51 -4.48 -3.12
CA LEU A 195 -1.96 -5.64 -3.86
C LEU A 195 -1.76 -6.92 -3.05
N LEU A 196 -0.59 -7.07 -2.40
CA LEU A 196 -0.31 -8.20 -1.53
C LEU A 196 -1.29 -8.26 -0.34
N ALA A 197 -1.49 -7.14 0.35
CA ALA A 197 -2.41 -7.06 1.48
C ALA A 197 -3.81 -7.53 1.10
N ARG A 198 -4.31 -7.09 -0.06
CA ARG A 198 -5.59 -7.53 -0.62
C ARG A 198 -5.63 -9.03 -0.89
N LYS A 199 -4.54 -9.66 -1.33
CA LYS A 199 -4.47 -11.10 -1.60
C LYS A 199 -4.38 -11.95 -0.33
N VAL A 200 -3.65 -11.48 0.67
CA VAL A 200 -3.51 -12.17 1.97
C VAL A 200 -4.73 -11.93 2.86
N GLY A 201 -5.51 -10.89 2.59
CA GLY A 201 -6.68 -10.53 3.39
C GLY A 201 -6.34 -9.64 4.59
N SER A 202 -5.18 -9.00 4.57
CA SER A 202 -4.74 -8.06 5.60
C SER A 202 -5.28 -6.66 5.32
N VAL A 203 -5.63 -5.95 6.39
CA VAL A 203 -6.01 -4.54 6.34
C VAL A 203 -4.76 -3.65 6.32
N LEU A 204 -4.76 -2.59 5.54
CA LEU A 204 -3.70 -1.57 5.56
C LEU A 204 -4.02 -0.47 6.58
N LEU A 205 -3.08 -0.24 7.48
CA LEU A 205 -3.02 0.93 8.36
C LEU A 205 -1.84 1.79 7.93
N TYR A 206 -2.10 3.02 7.52
CA TYR A 206 -1.03 3.96 7.18
C TYR A 206 -0.71 4.86 8.38
N GLU A 207 0.56 4.89 8.77
CA GLU A 207 1.06 5.66 9.91
C GLU A 207 2.00 6.79 9.48
N ASP A 208 2.37 7.65 10.43
CA ASP A 208 3.20 8.83 10.20
C ASP A 208 2.68 9.78 9.11
N ILE A 209 1.34 9.89 9.02
CA ILE A 209 0.65 10.89 8.20
C ILE A 209 0.80 12.25 8.89
N GLU A 210 1.62 13.14 8.35
CA GLU A 210 1.73 14.51 8.84
C GLU A 210 1.39 15.60 7.81
N MET A 211 1.08 15.21 6.57
CA MET A 211 0.61 16.12 5.51
C MET A 211 -0.58 15.55 4.73
N LEU A 212 -1.39 16.42 4.13
CA LEU A 212 -2.60 16.03 3.40
C LEU A 212 -2.32 15.08 2.22
N PHE A 213 -1.23 15.31 1.47
CA PHE A 213 -0.90 14.44 0.33
C PHE A 213 -0.57 12.99 0.76
N GLN A 214 -0.03 12.80 1.99
CA GLN A 214 0.22 11.48 2.55
C GLN A 214 -1.10 10.77 2.87
N LEU A 215 -2.09 11.50 3.39
CA LEU A 215 -3.43 10.97 3.61
C LEU A 215 -4.12 10.60 2.29
N GLN A 216 -4.01 11.47 1.27
CA GLN A 216 -4.54 11.18 -0.07
C GLN A 216 -3.89 9.92 -0.66
N TYR A 217 -2.57 9.80 -0.52
CA TYR A 217 -1.82 8.62 -0.94
C TYR A 217 -2.31 7.35 -0.24
N ALA A 218 -2.41 7.38 1.09
CA ALA A 218 -2.90 6.28 1.89
C ALA A 218 -4.31 5.84 1.47
N TRP A 219 -5.22 6.80 1.32
CA TRP A 219 -6.60 6.55 0.89
C TRP A 219 -6.67 5.90 -0.50
N ARG A 220 -5.92 6.43 -1.47
CA ARG A 220 -5.90 5.90 -2.85
C ARG A 220 -5.33 4.49 -2.94
N ASN A 221 -4.37 4.16 -2.08
CA ASN A 221 -3.67 2.87 -2.10
C ASN A 221 -4.29 1.85 -1.12
N GLY A 222 -5.60 1.93 -0.88
CA GLY A 222 -6.34 0.91 -0.12
C GLY A 222 -6.19 1.01 1.40
N GLY A 223 -5.72 2.15 1.92
CA GLY A 223 -5.67 2.43 3.35
C GLY A 223 -7.06 2.39 3.96
N ARG A 224 -7.26 1.48 4.91
CA ARG A 224 -8.50 1.39 5.68
C ARG A 224 -8.38 2.15 6.99
N TYR A 225 -7.20 2.14 7.59
CA TYR A 225 -6.91 2.84 8.83
C TYR A 225 -5.81 3.88 8.64
N PHE A 226 -5.90 4.99 9.36
CA PHE A 226 -4.99 6.12 9.23
C PHE A 226 -4.55 6.63 10.60
N GLN A 227 -3.26 6.93 10.72
CA GLN A 227 -2.65 7.44 11.94
C GLN A 227 -1.55 8.45 11.60
N GLY A 228 -1.42 9.49 12.42
CA GLY A 228 -0.34 10.46 12.28
C GLY A 228 -0.70 11.85 12.78
N TYR A 229 0.31 12.72 12.89
CA TYR A 229 0.16 14.05 13.47
C TYR A 229 -0.75 15.00 12.69
N TYR A 230 -0.95 14.77 11.40
CA TYR A 230 -1.94 15.51 10.60
C TYR A 230 -3.35 15.33 11.15
N LEU A 231 -3.66 14.12 11.61
CA LEU A 231 -4.96 13.72 12.12
C LEU A 231 -5.09 14.12 13.60
N ALA A 232 -4.20 13.57 14.43
CA ALA A 232 -4.06 13.93 15.84
C ALA A 232 -2.74 13.40 16.42
N ARG A 233 -2.17 14.18 17.33
CA ARG A 233 -0.96 13.80 18.09
C ARG A 233 -1.33 12.88 19.26
N PRO A 234 -0.38 12.05 19.74
CA PRO A 234 -0.54 11.33 21.00
C PRO A 234 -0.93 12.26 22.15
N SER A 235 -1.86 11.82 22.99
CA SER A 235 -2.38 12.58 24.13
C SER A 235 -2.62 11.66 25.32
N GLU A 236 -2.42 12.16 26.54
CA GLU A 236 -2.82 11.47 27.78
C GLU A 236 -4.35 11.27 27.82
N LYS A 237 -5.10 12.25 27.31
CA LYS A 237 -6.57 12.19 27.25
C LYS A 237 -7.05 11.60 25.94
N LEU A 238 -8.08 10.76 26.03
CA LEU A 238 -8.81 10.23 24.88
C LEU A 238 -9.61 11.32 24.19
N PHE A 239 -9.90 11.10 22.92
CA PHE A 239 -10.72 11.97 22.08
C PHE A 239 -12.13 11.41 21.96
N ASP A 240 -13.08 12.26 21.56
CA ASP A 240 -14.41 11.80 21.16
C ASP A 240 -14.32 10.91 19.90
N LYS A 241 -15.18 9.89 19.79
CA LYS A 241 -15.19 8.94 18.66
C LYS A 241 -15.29 9.64 17.29
N GLU A 242 -16.05 10.75 17.22
CA GLU A 242 -16.25 11.54 16.01
C GLU A 242 -15.22 12.67 15.82
N HIS A 243 -14.13 12.68 16.61
CA HIS A 243 -13.05 13.64 16.43
C HIS A 243 -12.56 13.63 14.97
N ARG A 244 -12.41 14.81 14.36
CA ARG A 244 -12.02 14.99 12.93
C ARG A 244 -12.96 14.38 11.88
N LYS A 245 -14.10 13.79 12.22
CA LYS A 245 -15.03 13.16 11.25
C LYS A 245 -15.40 14.07 10.08
N ASN A 246 -15.78 15.31 10.37
CA ASN A 246 -16.13 16.29 9.33
C ASN A 246 -14.93 16.71 8.46
N LEU A 247 -13.72 16.80 9.05
CA LEU A 247 -12.50 17.09 8.30
C LEU A 247 -12.24 15.96 7.30
N LEU A 248 -12.16 14.72 7.79
CA LEU A 248 -11.89 13.54 6.98
C LEU A 248 -12.93 13.35 5.87
N LYS A 249 -14.22 13.55 6.18
CA LYS A 249 -15.29 13.47 5.18
C LYS A 249 -15.10 14.47 4.05
N ASN A 250 -14.71 15.70 4.35
CA ASN A 250 -14.46 16.73 3.34
C ASN A 250 -13.22 16.40 2.50
N GLU A 251 -12.12 15.98 3.13
CA GLU A 251 -10.90 15.58 2.42
C GLU A 251 -11.17 14.39 1.47
N PHE A 252 -11.86 13.35 1.95
CA PHE A 252 -12.20 12.17 1.14
C PHE A 252 -13.13 12.51 -0.02
N GLN A 253 -14.08 13.44 0.14
CA GLN A 253 -14.88 13.94 -0.98
C GLN A 253 -14.01 14.61 -2.05
N GLY A 254 -13.00 15.38 -1.64
CA GLY A 254 -11.99 15.95 -2.52
C GLY A 254 -11.23 14.86 -3.28
N PHE A 255 -10.73 13.84 -2.56
CA PHE A 255 -10.00 12.71 -3.15
C PHE A 255 -10.85 11.94 -4.16
N ILE A 256 -12.09 11.59 -3.81
CA ILE A 256 -13.04 10.91 -4.70
C ILE A 256 -13.29 11.73 -5.97
N SER A 257 -13.47 13.03 -5.84
CA SER A 257 -13.74 13.92 -6.98
C SER A 257 -12.51 14.03 -7.89
N HIS A 258 -11.31 14.04 -7.33
CA HIS A 258 -10.07 14.01 -8.09
C HIS A 258 -9.90 12.68 -8.84
N GLU A 259 -10.06 11.54 -8.18
CA GLU A 259 -9.93 10.22 -8.83
C GLU A 259 -10.98 9.98 -9.91
N LYS A 260 -12.24 10.43 -9.69
CA LYS A 260 -13.27 10.37 -10.73
C LYS A 260 -12.89 11.16 -11.98
N ARG A 261 -12.31 12.36 -11.82
CA ARG A 261 -11.85 13.17 -12.96
C ARG A 261 -10.70 12.48 -13.68
N LYS A 262 -9.73 11.94 -12.95
CA LYS A 262 -8.61 11.17 -13.51
C LYS A 262 -9.08 9.97 -14.33
N LEU A 263 -9.98 9.15 -13.77
CA LEU A 263 -10.55 7.99 -14.48
C LEU A 263 -11.39 8.41 -15.69
N SER A 264 -12.13 9.52 -15.60
CA SER A 264 -12.93 10.01 -16.72
C SER A 264 -12.04 10.47 -17.89
N ALA A 265 -10.97 11.22 -17.61
CA ALA A 265 -10.02 11.67 -18.64
C ALA A 265 -9.35 10.47 -19.36
N GLN A 266 -8.97 9.43 -18.60
CA GLN A 266 -8.44 8.19 -19.18
C GLN A 266 -9.46 7.50 -20.10
N TYR A 267 -10.74 7.50 -19.71
CA TYR A 267 -11.80 6.91 -20.53
C TYR A 267 -12.08 7.74 -21.79
N GLU A 268 -12.08 9.06 -21.68
CA GLU A 268 -12.26 9.99 -22.80
C GLU A 268 -11.16 9.79 -23.86
N ILE A 269 -9.89 9.77 -23.45
CA ILE A 269 -8.77 9.51 -24.35
C ILE A 269 -8.86 8.11 -24.96
N CYS A 270 -9.17 7.08 -24.17
CA CYS A 270 -9.33 5.73 -24.70
C CYS A 270 -10.44 5.65 -25.77
N ASN A 271 -11.54 6.39 -25.59
CA ASN A 271 -12.62 6.46 -26.58
C ASN A 271 -12.19 7.20 -27.84
N GLU A 272 -11.49 8.32 -27.70
CA GLU A 272 -10.95 9.08 -28.83
C GLU A 272 -10.04 8.20 -29.70
N LEU A 273 -9.04 7.55 -29.07
CA LEU A 273 -8.12 6.64 -29.76
C LEU A 273 -8.88 5.47 -30.41
N THR A 274 -9.90 4.94 -29.74
CA THR A 274 -10.77 3.89 -30.28
C THR A 274 -11.56 4.37 -31.51
N MET A 275 -12.09 5.60 -31.49
CA MET A 275 -12.80 6.17 -32.63
C MET A 275 -11.87 6.36 -33.84
N ARG A 276 -10.67 6.89 -33.62
CA ARG A 276 -9.63 7.04 -34.65
C ARG A 276 -9.23 5.69 -35.25
N MET A 277 -8.98 4.70 -34.40
CA MET A 277 -8.67 3.34 -34.87
C MET A 277 -9.81 2.71 -35.66
N ASN A 278 -11.07 2.86 -35.22
CA ASN A 278 -12.21 2.36 -35.97
C ASN A 278 -12.30 2.99 -37.37
N GLN A 279 -12.13 4.31 -37.46
CA GLN A 279 -12.12 5.01 -38.75
C GLN A 279 -10.98 4.53 -39.65
N LEU A 280 -9.78 4.37 -39.10
CA LEU A 280 -8.63 3.86 -39.84
C LEU A 280 -8.86 2.41 -40.30
N ASN A 281 -9.39 1.54 -39.43
CA ASN A 281 -9.60 0.12 -39.70
C ASN A 281 -10.54 -0.11 -40.89
N THR A 282 -11.56 0.75 -41.08
CA THR A 282 -12.44 0.68 -42.27
C THR A 282 -11.72 0.94 -43.60
N LYS A 283 -10.56 1.61 -43.56
CA LYS A 283 -9.76 1.98 -44.74
C LYS A 283 -8.62 0.99 -45.00
N LEU A 284 -8.27 0.14 -44.05
CA LEU A 284 -7.22 -0.86 -44.20
C LEU A 284 -7.65 -1.94 -45.20
N LYS A 285 -6.94 -2.01 -46.34
CA LYS A 285 -7.20 -3.00 -47.42
C LYS A 285 -6.08 -4.02 -47.58
N THR A 286 -4.92 -3.77 -46.97
CA THR A 286 -3.75 -4.64 -47.07
C THR A 286 -3.81 -5.76 -46.02
N LYS A 287 -3.23 -6.91 -46.37
CA LYS A 287 -2.99 -8.02 -45.43
C LYS A 287 -1.55 -8.05 -44.92
N ASP A 288 -0.71 -7.13 -45.40
CA ASP A 288 0.66 -6.98 -44.94
C ASP A 288 0.64 -6.21 -43.61
N TYR A 289 0.95 -6.92 -42.53
CA TYR A 289 0.90 -6.35 -41.19
C TYR A 289 1.90 -5.20 -41.01
N ASP A 290 3.07 -5.23 -41.65
CA ASP A 290 4.05 -4.16 -41.52
C ASP A 290 3.57 -2.89 -42.24
N GLN A 291 2.85 -3.02 -43.35
CA GLN A 291 2.18 -1.87 -44.00
C GLN A 291 1.08 -1.27 -43.13
N ILE A 292 0.33 -2.10 -42.39
CA ILE A 292 -0.67 -1.62 -41.42
C ILE A 292 0.00 -0.76 -40.36
N LEU A 293 1.17 -1.15 -39.85
CA LEU A 293 1.90 -0.35 -38.86
C LEU A 293 2.17 1.06 -39.36
N TYR A 294 2.58 1.22 -40.62
CA TYR A 294 2.80 2.56 -41.19
C TYR A 294 1.50 3.37 -41.30
N TYR A 295 0.38 2.79 -41.73
CA TYR A 295 -0.89 3.52 -41.75
C TYR A 295 -1.29 4.02 -40.36
N VAL A 296 -1.07 3.18 -39.34
CA VAL A 296 -1.34 3.54 -37.94
C VAL A 296 -0.34 4.58 -37.46
N SER A 297 0.94 4.47 -37.79
CA SER A 297 1.95 5.44 -37.35
C SER A 297 1.75 6.83 -37.94
N HIS A 298 1.13 6.95 -39.12
CA HIS A 298 0.78 8.26 -39.68
C HIS A 298 -0.39 8.90 -38.93
N GLU A 299 -1.39 8.10 -38.54
CA GLU A 299 -2.54 8.56 -37.77
C GLU A 299 -2.18 8.87 -36.32
N PHE A 300 -1.30 8.07 -35.69
CA PHE A 300 -0.94 8.15 -34.26
C PHE A 300 0.52 8.62 -34.04
N SER A 301 1.06 9.42 -34.97
CA SER A 301 2.49 9.79 -34.97
C SER A 301 2.87 10.63 -33.76
N GLU A 302 1.98 11.51 -33.31
CA GLU A 302 2.26 12.47 -32.23
C GLU A 302 2.24 11.79 -30.87
N GLU A 303 1.37 10.80 -30.70
CA GLU A 303 1.08 10.18 -29.41
C GLU A 303 1.97 8.97 -29.15
N SER A 304 2.40 8.26 -30.19
CA SER A 304 3.03 6.94 -30.07
C SER A 304 4.52 6.92 -30.38
N PHE A 305 5.21 5.95 -29.78
CA PHE A 305 6.62 5.67 -30.08
C PHE A 305 6.88 4.22 -30.49
N ARG A 306 5.95 3.29 -30.25
CA ARG A 306 6.07 1.89 -30.70
C ARG A 306 4.71 1.33 -31.10
N ILE A 307 4.67 0.59 -32.22
CA ILE A 307 3.46 -0.04 -32.74
C ILE A 307 3.77 -1.46 -33.19
N TYR A 308 2.92 -2.42 -32.82
CA TYR A 308 3.04 -3.82 -33.25
C TYR A 308 1.70 -4.56 -33.22
N ILE A 309 1.61 -5.68 -33.96
CA ILE A 309 0.42 -6.52 -34.08
C ILE A 309 0.72 -7.93 -33.57
N CYS A 310 -0.17 -8.46 -32.73
CA CYS A 310 -0.14 -9.86 -32.29
C CYS A 310 -1.44 -10.59 -32.65
N ASP A 311 -1.36 -11.92 -32.68
CA ASP A 311 -2.54 -12.77 -32.65
C ASP A 311 -3.11 -12.93 -31.23
N GLY A 312 -4.21 -13.67 -31.10
CA GLY A 312 -4.87 -13.93 -29.82
C GLY A 312 -4.09 -14.82 -28.85
N GLU A 313 -3.07 -15.53 -29.32
CA GLU A 313 -2.18 -16.36 -28.50
C GLU A 313 -0.92 -15.61 -28.05
N GLY A 314 -0.78 -14.35 -28.51
CA GLY A 314 0.30 -13.44 -28.16
C GLY A 314 1.54 -13.58 -29.04
N PHE A 315 1.49 -14.33 -30.13
CA PHE A 315 2.57 -14.33 -31.11
C PHE A 315 2.51 -13.07 -31.95
N GLN A 316 3.61 -12.32 -31.95
CA GLN A 316 3.73 -11.10 -32.72
C GLN A 316 3.84 -11.42 -34.21
N GLN A 317 2.91 -10.89 -34.99
CA GLN A 317 2.77 -11.16 -36.42
C GLN A 317 3.52 -10.14 -37.28
N SER A 318 3.69 -8.92 -36.77
CA SER A 318 4.41 -7.83 -37.44
C SER A 318 5.82 -7.62 -36.87
N ALA A 319 6.64 -6.82 -37.54
CA ALA A 319 7.79 -6.18 -36.89
C ALA A 319 7.32 -5.25 -35.75
N ASN A 320 8.27 -4.73 -34.96
CA ASN A 320 8.02 -3.47 -34.27
C ASN A 320 8.23 -2.32 -35.26
N LEU A 321 7.33 -1.35 -35.26
CA LEU A 321 7.60 -0.04 -35.82
C LEU A 321 7.90 0.89 -34.64
N HIS A 322 9.14 1.35 -34.54
CA HIS A 322 9.65 2.11 -33.40
C HIS A 322 10.13 3.49 -33.83
N LYS A 323 9.74 4.51 -33.07
CA LYS A 323 10.10 5.91 -33.28
C LYS A 323 11.35 6.24 -32.48
N ASN A 324 12.40 6.70 -33.13
CA ASN A 324 13.61 7.15 -32.45
C ASN A 324 13.45 8.57 -31.87
N ASN A 325 14.48 9.05 -31.17
CA ASN A 325 14.51 10.39 -30.57
C ASN A 325 14.44 11.54 -31.60
N ASP A 326 14.76 11.26 -32.87
CA ASP A 326 14.68 12.21 -33.99
C ASP A 326 13.29 12.18 -34.67
N ASN A 327 12.31 11.51 -34.07
CA ASN A 327 10.95 11.30 -34.58
C ASN A 327 10.87 10.48 -35.87
N GLU A 328 11.89 9.70 -36.19
CA GLU A 328 11.90 8.81 -37.37
C GLU A 328 11.46 7.39 -37.02
N TRP A 329 10.61 6.82 -37.88
CA TRP A 329 10.08 5.47 -37.72
C TRP A 329 11.01 4.43 -38.35
N THR A 330 11.38 3.42 -37.56
CA THR A 330 12.26 2.32 -37.97
C THR A 330 11.57 0.97 -37.76
N LEU A 331 11.70 0.07 -38.74
CA LEU A 331 11.18 -1.30 -38.63
C LEU A 331 12.23 -2.21 -37.99
N GLN A 332 11.81 -2.95 -36.97
CA GLN A 332 12.63 -3.92 -36.24
C GLN A 332 12.05 -5.33 -36.47
N ALA A 333 12.53 -6.00 -37.50
CA ALA A 333 12.00 -7.30 -37.95
C ALA A 333 12.27 -8.44 -36.95
N GLU A 334 13.26 -8.29 -36.08
CA GLU A 334 13.67 -9.25 -35.05
C GLU A 334 12.60 -9.51 -33.97
N TYR A 335 11.54 -8.70 -33.92
CA TYR A 335 10.42 -8.89 -33.00
C TYR A 335 9.33 -9.83 -33.54
N LYS A 336 9.34 -10.15 -34.84
CA LYS A 336 8.41 -11.11 -35.42
C LYS A 336 8.55 -12.48 -34.75
N ASN A 337 7.42 -13.13 -34.50
CA ASN A 337 7.29 -14.43 -33.82
C ASN A 337 7.70 -14.46 -32.35
N LYS A 338 8.05 -13.32 -31.72
CA LYS A 338 8.14 -13.25 -30.26
C LYS A 338 6.75 -13.48 -29.66
N ASN A 339 6.70 -14.01 -28.44
CA ASN A 339 5.45 -14.25 -27.72
C ASN A 339 5.35 -13.34 -26.49
N TRP A 340 4.17 -12.75 -26.29
CA TRP A 340 3.87 -11.80 -25.22
C TRP A 340 2.81 -12.26 -24.22
N SER A 341 2.34 -13.51 -24.31
CA SER A 341 1.27 -14.03 -23.45
C SER A 341 1.65 -14.11 -21.97
N TRP A 342 2.96 -14.11 -21.67
CA TRP A 342 3.52 -14.09 -20.32
C TRP A 342 3.42 -12.73 -19.63
N ARG A 343 3.13 -11.64 -20.35
CA ARG A 343 2.92 -10.32 -19.74
C ARG A 343 1.64 -10.33 -18.90
N PRO A 344 1.64 -9.79 -17.66
CA PRO A 344 0.55 -9.99 -16.69
C PRO A 344 -0.87 -9.72 -17.19
N TYR A 345 -1.04 -8.70 -18.04
CA TYR A 345 -2.36 -8.25 -18.51
C TYR A 345 -2.74 -8.73 -19.92
N PHE A 346 -1.84 -9.42 -20.63
CA PHE A 346 -2.00 -9.65 -22.07
C PHE A 346 -3.26 -10.46 -22.40
N LEU A 347 -3.37 -11.67 -21.85
CA LEU A 347 -4.50 -12.57 -22.14
C LEU A 347 -5.83 -12.01 -21.64
N GLU A 348 -5.83 -11.34 -20.48
CA GLU A 348 -7.02 -10.65 -19.95
C GLU A 348 -7.51 -9.57 -20.92
N ASN A 349 -6.58 -8.75 -21.44
CA ASN A 349 -6.91 -7.69 -22.41
C ASN A 349 -7.41 -8.26 -23.74
N ILE A 350 -6.83 -9.35 -24.24
CA ILE A 350 -7.32 -10.04 -25.46
C ILE A 350 -8.79 -10.46 -25.28
N VAL A 351 -9.10 -11.16 -24.20
CA VAL A 351 -10.47 -11.60 -23.90
C VAL A 351 -11.40 -10.40 -23.75
N ARG A 352 -10.98 -9.37 -23.01
CA ARG A 352 -11.78 -8.17 -22.78
C ARG A 352 -12.06 -7.40 -24.08
N MET A 353 -11.07 -7.21 -24.95
CA MET A 353 -11.27 -6.59 -26.26
C MET A 353 -12.27 -7.37 -27.12
N ASN A 354 -12.27 -8.71 -27.04
CA ASN A 354 -13.20 -9.54 -27.79
C ASN A 354 -14.66 -9.41 -27.34
N TYR A 355 -14.90 -9.28 -26.03
CA TYR A 355 -16.24 -9.12 -25.48
C TYR A 355 -16.73 -7.68 -25.60
N GLU A 356 -15.88 -6.69 -25.29
CA GLU A 356 -16.27 -5.29 -25.26
C GLU A 356 -16.21 -4.61 -26.63
N LYS A 357 -15.51 -5.22 -27.61
CA LYS A 357 -15.32 -4.70 -28.98
C LYS A 357 -14.83 -3.23 -29.01
N ARG A 358 -13.98 -2.86 -28.05
CA ARG A 358 -13.40 -1.51 -27.89
C ARG A 358 -11.92 -1.59 -27.57
N GLY A 359 -11.22 -0.47 -27.74
CA GLY A 359 -9.84 -0.35 -27.29
C GLY A 359 -9.73 -0.33 -25.77
N ILE A 360 -8.54 -0.66 -25.28
CA ILE A 360 -8.18 -0.67 -23.86
C ILE A 360 -6.92 0.14 -23.68
N LEU A 361 -6.92 1.06 -22.73
CA LEU A 361 -5.72 1.73 -22.25
C LEU A 361 -5.20 0.99 -21.02
N SER A 362 -3.90 0.66 -21.01
CA SER A 362 -3.26 0.05 -19.84
C SER A 362 -3.13 1.05 -18.69
N ASP A 363 -2.85 0.52 -17.49
CA ASP A 363 -2.26 1.32 -16.40
C ASP A 363 -0.88 1.85 -16.80
N LEU A 364 -0.34 2.78 -16.00
CA LEU A 364 1.03 3.26 -16.16
C LEU A 364 2.01 2.15 -15.81
N TYR A 365 3.01 1.97 -16.66
CA TYR A 365 4.12 1.06 -16.42
C TYR A 365 5.41 1.62 -17.02
N SER A 366 6.56 1.11 -16.59
CA SER A 366 7.86 1.47 -17.18
C SER A 366 8.17 0.56 -18.36
N ASP A 367 8.45 1.13 -19.53
CA ASP A 367 8.84 0.36 -20.71
C ASP A 367 10.15 -0.39 -20.47
N ILE A 368 10.21 -1.64 -20.91
CA ILE A 368 11.36 -2.53 -20.64
C ILE A 368 12.61 -2.09 -21.40
N GLU A 369 12.46 -1.42 -22.55
CA GLU A 369 13.59 -1.04 -23.40
C GLU A 369 14.04 0.40 -23.12
N THR A 370 13.10 1.34 -22.98
CA THR A 370 13.43 2.76 -22.76
C THR A 370 13.53 3.14 -21.28
N GLY A 371 12.86 2.40 -20.39
CA GLY A 371 12.71 2.75 -18.97
C GLY A 371 11.71 3.89 -18.72
N GLU A 372 11.16 4.51 -19.75
CA GLU A 372 10.21 5.61 -19.62
C GLU A 372 8.84 5.11 -19.16
N VAL A 373 8.13 5.97 -18.42
CA VAL A 373 6.74 5.69 -18.01
C VAL A 373 5.82 5.85 -19.22
N THR A 374 5.03 4.82 -19.50
CA THR A 374 4.15 4.74 -20.67
C THR A 374 2.81 4.09 -20.33
N ARG A 375 1.90 4.13 -21.30
CA ARG A 375 0.68 3.31 -21.38
C ARG A 375 0.61 2.70 -22.77
N THR A 376 0.10 1.48 -22.86
CA THR A 376 -0.23 0.86 -24.14
C THR A 376 -1.73 1.00 -24.41
N PHE A 377 -2.06 1.56 -25.55
CA PHE A 377 -3.39 1.45 -26.13
C PHE A 377 -3.48 0.17 -26.98
N SER A 378 -4.39 -0.72 -26.62
CA SER A 378 -4.64 -1.99 -27.31
C SER A 378 -5.96 -1.94 -28.04
N PHE A 379 -6.03 -2.44 -29.28
CA PHE A 379 -7.23 -2.41 -30.10
C PHE A 379 -7.43 -3.71 -30.92
N PRO A 380 -8.65 -4.27 -30.99
CA PRO A 380 -8.93 -5.45 -31.81
C PRO A 380 -9.10 -5.06 -33.28
N LEU A 381 -8.11 -5.38 -34.14
CA LEU A 381 -8.21 -5.16 -35.59
C LEU A 381 -9.24 -6.10 -36.24
N SER A 382 -9.30 -7.34 -35.75
CA SER A 382 -10.25 -8.39 -36.15
C SER A 382 -10.48 -9.37 -35.00
N GLU A 383 -11.22 -10.46 -35.21
CA GLU A 383 -11.40 -11.51 -34.19
C GLU A 383 -10.09 -12.23 -33.79
N GLN A 384 -9.07 -12.16 -34.64
CA GLN A 384 -7.82 -12.91 -34.47
C GLN A 384 -6.58 -12.02 -34.30
N LEU A 385 -6.69 -10.71 -34.58
CA LEU A 385 -5.55 -9.79 -34.62
C LEU A 385 -5.80 -8.57 -33.76
N TYR A 386 -4.77 -8.18 -33.02
CA TYR A 386 -4.79 -7.10 -32.04
C TYR A 386 -3.57 -6.22 -32.27
N ILE A 387 -3.79 -4.91 -32.29
CA ILE A 387 -2.72 -3.92 -32.40
C ILE A 387 -2.47 -3.27 -31.04
N PHE A 388 -1.19 -3.02 -30.78
CA PHE A 388 -0.70 -2.41 -29.56
C PHE A 388 0.09 -1.16 -29.95
N ILE A 389 -0.24 -0.04 -29.29
CA ILE A 389 0.34 1.27 -29.54
C ILE A 389 0.88 1.77 -28.20
N ASP A 390 2.19 1.82 -28.04
CA ASP A 390 2.83 2.36 -26.84
C ASP A 390 2.88 3.89 -26.96
N LEU A 391 2.29 4.58 -25.97
CA LEU A 391 2.15 6.03 -25.93
C LEU A 391 3.37 6.69 -25.31
N SER A 392 3.85 7.77 -25.91
CA SER A 392 5.02 8.51 -25.44
C SER A 392 4.74 9.23 -24.12
N TYR A 393 5.78 9.38 -23.30
CA TYR A 393 5.68 10.15 -22.06
C TYR A 393 5.24 11.60 -22.32
N ASN A 394 5.77 12.24 -23.37
CA ASN A 394 5.41 13.62 -23.73
C ASN A 394 3.91 13.76 -24.00
N PHE A 395 3.32 12.84 -24.76
CA PHE A 395 1.88 12.82 -24.97
C PHE A 395 1.11 12.67 -23.65
N LEU A 396 1.50 11.70 -22.82
CA LEU A 396 0.84 11.49 -21.52
C LEU A 396 0.96 12.71 -20.59
N PHE A 397 2.06 13.45 -20.67
CA PHE A 397 2.32 14.65 -19.89
C PHE A 397 1.47 15.85 -20.33
N GLU A 398 1.28 16.03 -21.63
CA GLU A 398 0.45 17.11 -22.18
C GLU A 398 -1.04 16.88 -21.93
N GLN A 399 -1.46 15.62 -21.76
CA GLN A 399 -2.84 15.26 -21.46
C GLN A 399 -3.16 15.38 -19.97
N GLU A 400 -4.26 16.06 -19.66
CA GLU A 400 -4.67 16.27 -18.27
C GLU A 400 -5.06 14.93 -17.61
N ASN A 401 -4.38 14.57 -16.52
CA ASN A 401 -4.66 13.39 -15.69
C ASN A 401 -4.33 12.00 -16.31
N LEU A 402 -3.47 11.92 -17.35
CA LEU A 402 -3.01 10.62 -17.87
C LEU A 402 -1.77 10.04 -17.16
N LEU A 403 -0.93 10.91 -16.57
CA LEU A 403 0.16 10.54 -15.66
C LEU A 403 -0.31 10.31 -14.21
#